data_AF-A0A4Q0YRM4-F1
#
_entry.id   AF-A0A4Q0YRM4-F1
#
_cell.length_a   1.000
_cell.length_b   1.000
_cell.length_c   1.000
_cell.angle_alpha   90.00
_cell.angle_beta   90.00
_cell.angle_gamma   90.00
#
_symmetry.space_group_name_H-M   'P 1'
#
loop_
_entity.id
_entity.type
_entity.pdbx_description
1 polymer ?
#
loop_
_entity_poly.entity_id
_entity_poly.type
_entity_poly.pdbx_seq_one_letter_code
_entity_poly.pdbx_strand_id
1 'polypeptide(L)'
;MRDIVLTSETGSLDYWPKPLPDLYLQEPLMVAFEIPKGATDLMVTGELNQRRWQHKVSLTNLEASAEKASGIDVLWARNQIKSIGLNPDLSADEKREKITQLGLSHHIVTAHTSLIAVDKTPVRPLHLVASDKSIALNRPSGMAVSLPTSNSSPRLAQAGLGSDLLTILACLMLVAGLGLMRLRLKLFGECEMTIIALRARREV
;
A
#
# COMPACT_ATOMS: atom_id res chain seq x y z
N MET A 1 45.86 -12.10 13.76
CA MET A 1 46.27 -11.13 14.80
C MET A 1 45.29 -11.27 15.95
N ARG A 2 45.78 -11.26 17.19
CA ARG A 2 45.00 -11.56 18.40
C ARG A 2 45.20 -10.49 19.47
N ASP A 3 44.38 -10.54 20.52
CA ASP A 3 44.39 -9.60 21.65
C ASP A 3 44.31 -8.13 21.22
N ILE A 4 43.35 -7.86 20.32
CA ILE A 4 43.15 -6.55 19.74
C ILE A 4 42.50 -5.63 20.77
N VAL A 5 43.14 -4.48 21.03
CA VAL A 5 42.66 -3.47 21.97
C VAL A 5 42.70 -2.10 21.31
N LEU A 6 41.61 -1.36 21.49
CA LEU A 6 41.44 0.02 21.05
C LEU A 6 41.60 0.97 22.23
N THR A 7 42.48 1.96 22.09
CA THR A 7 42.67 3.03 23.09
C THR A 7 42.71 4.40 22.42
N SER A 8 42.29 5.43 23.14
CA SER A 8 42.44 6.84 22.75
C SER A 8 43.52 7.49 23.60
N GLU A 9 44.09 8.61 23.14
CA GLU A 9 44.95 9.47 23.97
C GLU A 9 44.27 9.93 25.27
N THR A 10 42.95 10.09 25.25
CA THR A 10 42.13 10.52 26.39
C THR A 10 41.78 9.37 27.33
N GLY A 11 42.17 8.13 27.01
CA GLY A 11 41.95 6.94 27.84
C GLY A 11 41.06 5.88 27.20
N SER A 12 40.16 5.30 28.01
CA SER A 12 39.28 4.19 27.61
C SER A 12 38.21 4.65 26.61
N LEU A 13 37.94 3.80 25.62
CA LEU A 13 37.03 4.07 24.52
C LEU A 13 35.80 3.15 24.63
N ASP A 14 34.60 3.68 24.39
CA ASP A 14 33.41 2.83 24.32
C ASP A 14 33.22 2.25 22.92
N TYR A 15 33.74 1.05 22.72
CA TYR A 15 33.65 0.30 21.46
C TYR A 15 32.83 -0.99 21.61
N TRP A 16 32.26 -1.45 20.51
CA TRP A 16 31.54 -2.73 20.42
C TRP A 16 31.86 -3.42 19.08
N PRO A 17 31.98 -4.77 19.06
CA PRO A 17 31.67 -5.73 20.13
C PRO A 17 32.73 -5.81 21.24
N LYS A 18 32.33 -6.33 22.41
CA LYS A 18 33.20 -6.60 23.57
C LYS A 18 32.98 -8.05 24.03
N PRO A 19 33.99 -8.93 23.96
CA PRO A 19 35.37 -8.69 23.48
C PRO A 19 35.47 -8.51 21.95
N LEU A 20 36.60 -7.95 21.48
CA LEU A 20 36.90 -7.86 20.04
C LEU A 20 37.34 -9.23 19.49
N PRO A 21 36.90 -9.61 18.28
CA PRO A 21 37.33 -10.85 17.65
C PRO A 21 38.78 -10.76 17.15
N ASP A 22 39.43 -11.91 17.04
CA ASP A 22 40.72 -12.05 16.38
C ASP A 22 40.61 -11.76 14.87
N LEU A 23 41.62 -11.12 14.29
CA LEU A 23 41.69 -10.79 12.87
C LEU A 23 42.34 -11.93 12.09
N TYR A 24 41.57 -12.57 11.22
CA TYR A 24 42.00 -13.62 10.31
C TYR A 24 42.29 -13.08 8.89
N LEU A 25 42.94 -13.90 8.08
CA LEU A 25 43.22 -13.55 6.69
C LEU A 25 41.89 -13.41 5.93
N GLN A 26 41.73 -12.34 5.16
CA GLN A 26 40.53 -12.04 4.35
C GLN A 26 39.24 -11.71 5.12
N GLU A 27 39.29 -11.59 6.45
CA GLU A 27 38.16 -11.12 7.25
C GLU A 27 38.50 -9.76 7.87
N PRO A 28 37.83 -8.66 7.48
CA PRO A 28 38.09 -7.36 8.09
C PRO A 28 37.51 -7.31 9.51
N LEU A 29 38.24 -6.65 10.41
CA LEU A 29 37.72 -6.31 11.72
C LEU A 29 36.82 -5.08 11.60
N MET A 30 35.54 -5.24 11.92
CA MET A 30 34.56 -4.16 11.96
C MET A 30 34.25 -3.80 13.41
N VAL A 31 34.51 -2.55 13.79
CA VAL A 31 34.24 -2.03 15.14
C VAL A 31 33.53 -0.70 15.05
N ALA A 32 32.52 -0.52 15.90
CA ALA A 32 31.88 0.78 16.11
C ALA A 32 32.27 1.31 17.48
N PHE A 33 32.59 2.60 17.58
CA PHE A 33 32.98 3.22 18.83
C PHE A 33 32.52 4.67 18.92
N GLU A 34 32.35 5.16 20.14
CA GLU A 34 32.07 6.56 20.41
C GLU A 34 33.39 7.35 20.52
N ILE A 35 33.49 8.48 19.82
CA ILE A 35 34.67 9.33 19.84
C ILE A 35 34.59 10.28 21.05
N PRO A 36 35.52 10.20 22.01
CA PRO A 36 35.56 11.14 23.12
C PRO A 36 35.81 12.56 22.62
N LYS A 37 35.18 13.55 23.27
CA LYS A 37 35.39 14.96 22.91
C LYS A 37 36.88 15.32 22.98
N GLY A 38 37.41 15.87 21.90
CA GLY A 38 38.81 16.29 21.80
C GLY A 38 39.81 15.18 21.47
N ALA A 39 39.37 13.95 21.21
CA ALA A 39 40.24 12.88 20.74
C ALA A 39 40.66 13.10 19.28
N THR A 40 41.95 12.95 19.00
CA THR A 40 42.58 13.20 17.71
C THR A 40 43.19 11.94 17.10
N ASP A 41 43.64 11.00 17.92
CA ASP A 41 44.20 9.72 17.49
C ASP A 41 43.50 8.54 18.17
N LEU A 42 43.20 7.52 17.37
CA LEU A 42 42.84 6.18 17.82
C LEU A 42 44.08 5.28 17.71
N MET A 43 44.40 4.58 18.79
CA MET A 43 45.43 3.58 18.82
C MET A 43 44.85 2.17 18.79
N VAL A 44 45.19 1.42 17.75
CA VAL A 44 44.87 -0.01 17.63
C VAL A 44 46.12 -0.80 17.98
N THR A 45 46.02 -1.69 18.95
CA THR A 45 47.15 -2.54 19.36
C THR A 45 46.74 -4.01 19.35
N GLY A 46 47.69 -4.92 19.19
CA GLY A 46 47.48 -6.35 19.36
C GLY A 46 48.75 -7.15 19.12
N GLU A 47 48.61 -8.45 18.92
CA GLU A 47 49.71 -9.38 18.68
C GLU A 47 49.61 -10.01 17.28
N LEU A 48 50.68 -9.87 16.51
CA LEU A 48 50.84 -10.49 15.20
C LEU A 48 52.13 -11.31 15.19
N ASN A 49 52.02 -12.63 15.03
CA ASN A 49 53.17 -13.54 15.02
C ASN A 49 54.11 -13.36 16.21
N GLN A 50 53.57 -13.30 17.44
CA GLN A 50 54.32 -13.09 18.68
C GLN A 50 55.07 -11.75 18.78
N ARG A 51 54.74 -10.80 17.91
CA ARG A 51 55.26 -9.42 17.96
C ARG A 51 54.13 -8.46 18.28
N ARG A 52 54.42 -7.47 19.12
CA ARG A 52 53.47 -6.39 19.37
C ARG A 52 53.28 -5.60 18.08
N TRP A 53 52.03 -5.45 17.69
CA TRP A 53 51.62 -4.62 16.57
C TRP A 53 50.84 -3.41 17.10
N GLN A 54 51.08 -2.27 16.48
CA GLN A 54 50.43 -1.01 16.82
C GLN A 54 50.19 -0.23 15.54
N HIS A 55 49.00 0.37 15.44
CA HIS A 55 48.63 1.24 14.34
C HIS A 55 47.83 2.42 14.87
N LYS A 56 48.24 3.61 14.44
CA LYS A 56 47.58 4.87 14.78
C LYS A 56 46.66 5.27 13.63
N VAL A 57 45.40 5.55 13.96
CA VAL A 57 44.40 6.06 13.03
C VAL A 57 44.07 7.49 13.44
N SER A 58 44.28 8.44 12.53
CA SER A 58 43.92 9.83 12.78
C SER A 58 42.40 10.01 12.71
N LEU A 59 41.84 10.65 13.73
CA LEU A 59 40.43 11.04 13.84
C LEU A 59 40.22 12.52 13.44
N THR A 60 41.28 13.18 12.95
CA THR A 60 41.23 14.57 12.51
C THR A 60 40.34 14.70 11.27
N ASN A 61 39.52 15.77 11.20
CA ASN A 61 38.60 16.10 10.10
C ASN A 61 37.36 15.19 9.96
N LEU A 62 37.00 14.40 10.98
CA LEU A 62 35.76 13.61 10.96
C LEU A 62 34.49 14.47 11.04
N GLU A 63 34.57 15.68 11.62
CA GLU A 63 33.43 16.61 11.73
C GLU A 63 32.80 16.95 10.38
N ALA A 64 33.62 17.13 9.33
CA ALA A 64 33.13 17.40 7.97
C ALA A 64 32.39 16.21 7.34
N SER A 65 32.63 15.00 7.84
CA SER A 65 31.94 13.78 7.40
C SER A 65 30.76 13.41 8.30
N ALA A 66 30.64 14.03 9.48
CA ALA A 66 29.60 13.73 10.46
C ALA A 66 28.18 14.04 9.94
N GLU A 67 28.02 15.09 9.13
CA GLU A 67 26.71 15.40 8.51
C GLU A 67 26.23 14.30 7.55
N LYS A 68 27.13 13.49 6.99
CA LYS A 68 26.81 12.35 6.12
C LYS A 68 26.70 11.02 6.90
N ALA A 69 27.02 11.02 8.18
CA ALA A 69 27.14 9.83 9.03
C ALA A 69 25.83 9.41 9.70
N SER A 70 24.68 9.56 9.02
CA SER A 70 23.40 9.09 9.56
C SER A 70 23.40 7.57 9.69
N GLY A 71 23.03 7.05 10.87
CA GLY A 71 22.88 5.62 11.13
C GLY A 71 24.11 4.89 11.68
N ILE A 72 25.26 5.57 11.84
CA ILE A 72 26.44 4.98 12.51
C ILE A 72 26.15 4.75 14.01
N ASP A 73 25.39 5.65 14.63
CA ASP A 73 24.86 5.53 15.98
C ASP A 73 23.98 4.27 16.14
N VAL A 74 23.13 4.00 15.15
CA VAL A 74 22.30 2.79 15.11
C VAL A 74 23.16 1.53 14.95
N LEU A 75 24.23 1.57 14.14
CA LEU A 75 25.17 0.46 14.01
C LEU A 75 25.90 0.17 15.33
N TRP A 76 26.39 1.23 16.00
CA TRP A 76 27.01 1.13 17.32
C TRP A 76 26.05 0.49 18.33
N ALA A 77 24.82 0.96 18.41
CA ALA A 77 23.81 0.43 19.32
C ALA A 77 23.44 -1.04 18.99
N ARG A 78 23.31 -1.41 17.71
CA ARG A 78 23.07 -2.81 17.32
C ARG A 78 24.20 -3.75 17.74
N ASN A 79 25.44 -3.32 17.58
CA ASN A 79 26.60 -4.11 18.02
C ASN A 79 26.60 -4.28 19.55
N GLN A 80 26.26 -3.22 20.28
CA GLN A 80 26.12 -3.28 21.73
C GLN A 80 25.00 -4.23 22.17
N ILE A 81 23.80 -4.16 21.57
CA ILE A 81 22.68 -5.10 21.82
C ILE A 81 23.12 -6.54 21.59
N LYS A 82 23.79 -6.82 20.47
CA LYS A 82 24.28 -8.17 20.15
C LYS A 82 25.27 -8.66 21.21
N SER A 83 26.20 -7.80 21.62
CA SER A 83 27.20 -8.12 22.65
C SER A 83 26.54 -8.40 24.00
N ILE A 84 25.57 -7.58 24.41
CA ILE A 84 24.80 -7.75 25.66
C ILE A 84 24.01 -9.07 25.63
N GLY A 85 23.37 -9.39 24.50
CA GLY A 85 22.62 -10.64 24.33
C GLY A 85 23.49 -11.89 24.53
N LEU A 86 24.72 -11.85 24.02
CA LEU A 86 25.69 -12.94 24.09
C LEU A 86 26.49 -12.98 25.40
N ASN A 87 26.44 -11.93 26.23
CA ASN A 87 27.24 -11.86 27.45
C ASN A 87 26.73 -12.88 28.50
N PRO A 88 27.54 -13.87 28.93
CA PRO A 88 27.11 -14.85 29.92
C PRO A 88 27.01 -14.30 31.35
N ASP A 89 27.68 -13.18 31.65
CA ASP A 89 27.76 -12.60 32.99
C ASP A 89 26.51 -11.81 33.38
N LEU A 90 25.67 -11.45 32.40
CA LEU A 90 24.43 -10.71 32.63
C LEU A 90 23.24 -11.66 32.80
N SER A 91 22.42 -11.40 33.81
CA SER A 91 21.14 -12.09 33.99
C SER A 91 20.16 -11.77 32.86
N ALA A 92 19.13 -12.61 32.71
CA ALA A 92 18.10 -12.39 31.68
C ALA A 92 17.35 -11.06 31.87
N ASP A 93 17.09 -10.66 33.12
CA ASP A 93 16.40 -9.40 33.41
C ASP A 93 17.28 -8.18 33.10
N GLU A 94 18.57 -8.20 33.45
CA GLU A 94 19.51 -7.13 33.11
C GLU A 94 19.68 -6.99 31.60
N LYS A 95 19.77 -8.12 30.87
CA LYS A 95 19.80 -8.10 29.41
C LYS A 95 18.54 -7.45 28.85
N ARG A 96 17.37 -7.86 29.33
CA ARG A 96 16.09 -7.29 28.88
C ARG A 96 16.04 -5.79 29.10
N GLU A 97 16.38 -5.32 30.30
CA GLU A 97 16.37 -3.89 30.65
C GLU A 97 17.32 -3.09 29.74
N LYS A 98 18.59 -3.50 29.64
CA LYS A 98 19.60 -2.80 28.85
C LYS A 98 19.26 -2.79 27.35
N ILE A 99 18.82 -3.92 26.80
CA ILE A 99 18.43 -4.03 25.39
C ILE A 99 17.18 -3.19 25.10
N THR A 100 16.20 -3.18 26.01
CA THR A 100 14.98 -2.37 25.86
C THR A 100 15.33 -0.88 25.88
N GLN A 101 16.14 -0.44 26.85
CA GLN A 101 16.57 0.94 26.96
C GLN A 101 17.33 1.39 25.72
N LEU A 102 18.30 0.61 25.24
CA LEU A 102 19.05 0.96 24.05
C LEU A 102 18.17 0.99 22.79
N GLY A 103 17.23 0.05 22.69
CA GLY A 103 16.24 0.00 21.63
C GLY A 103 15.40 1.28 21.58
N LEU A 104 14.92 1.76 22.72
CA LEU A 104 14.14 3.00 22.81
C LEU A 104 14.99 4.24 22.50
N SER A 105 16.20 4.35 23.06
CA SER A 105 17.08 5.52 22.85
C SER A 105 17.49 5.72 21.39
N HIS A 106 17.74 4.62 20.66
CA HIS A 106 18.19 4.67 19.27
C HIS A 106 17.11 4.30 18.24
N HIS A 107 15.84 4.21 18.66
CA HIS A 107 14.71 3.84 17.80
C HIS A 107 14.89 2.50 17.06
N ILE A 108 15.47 1.51 17.77
CA ILE A 108 15.70 0.16 17.26
C ILE A 108 14.60 -0.78 17.78
N VAL A 109 13.99 -1.53 16.87
CA VAL A 109 13.11 -2.65 17.21
C VAL A 109 13.96 -3.83 17.67
N THR A 110 13.77 -4.26 18.91
CA THR A 110 14.49 -5.37 19.54
C THR A 110 13.51 -6.51 19.85
N ALA A 111 14.01 -7.62 20.39
CA ALA A 111 13.14 -8.71 20.86
C ALA A 111 12.20 -8.30 22.02
N HIS A 112 12.42 -7.14 22.63
CA HIS A 112 11.65 -6.63 23.77
C HIS A 112 10.85 -5.36 23.43
N THR A 113 10.89 -4.88 22.19
CA THR A 113 10.13 -3.71 21.74
C THR A 113 9.30 -4.05 20.50
N SER A 114 8.20 -3.34 20.29
CA SER A 114 7.33 -3.55 19.14
C SER A 114 6.76 -2.21 18.68
N LEU A 115 6.59 -2.05 17.37
CA LEU A 115 5.97 -0.86 16.79
C LEU A 115 4.45 -1.05 16.81
N ILE A 116 3.76 -0.16 17.52
CA ILE A 116 2.30 -0.11 17.54
C ILE A 116 1.82 1.15 16.84
N ALA A 117 1.02 0.97 15.79
CA ALA A 117 0.31 2.07 15.16
C ALA A 117 -1.00 2.29 15.90
N VAL A 118 -1.10 3.40 16.64
CA VAL A 118 -2.34 3.82 17.31
C VAL A 118 -3.07 4.76 16.38
N ASP A 119 -4.23 4.34 15.87
CA ASP A 119 -5.10 5.21 15.09
C ASP A 119 -5.82 6.22 16.00
N LYS A 120 -5.92 7.47 15.54
CA LYS A 120 -6.60 8.54 16.28
C LYS A 120 -8.08 8.54 15.90
N THR A 121 -8.91 7.86 16.69
CA THR A 121 -10.37 7.88 16.52
C THR A 121 -11.03 8.82 17.55
N PRO A 122 -11.98 9.70 17.14
CA PRO A 122 -12.49 9.89 15.79
C PRO A 122 -11.59 10.81 14.94
N VAL A 123 -11.28 10.39 13.71
CA VAL A 123 -10.57 11.22 12.72
C VAL A 123 -11.41 12.45 12.32
N ARG A 124 -12.75 12.32 12.37
CA ARG A 124 -13.70 13.37 12.02
C ARG A 124 -14.15 14.14 13.27
N PRO A 125 -14.11 15.49 13.28
CA PRO A 125 -14.76 16.29 14.30
C PRO A 125 -16.26 16.00 14.39
N LEU A 126 -16.76 15.70 15.60
CA LEU A 126 -18.13 15.26 15.84
C LEU A 126 -19.21 16.26 15.39
N HIS A 127 -18.86 17.54 15.29
CA HIS A 127 -19.78 18.63 14.92
C HIS A 127 -20.02 18.77 13.40
N LEU A 128 -19.25 18.07 12.56
CA LEU A 128 -19.40 18.15 11.11
C LEU A 128 -20.33 17.04 10.61
N VAL A 129 -21.48 17.37 10.02
CA VAL A 129 -22.37 16.38 9.41
C VAL A 129 -21.65 15.67 8.25
N ALA A 130 -21.79 14.34 8.18
CA ALA A 130 -21.23 13.57 7.07
C ALA A 130 -21.99 13.91 5.77
N SER A 131 -21.26 14.24 4.71
CA SER A 131 -21.82 14.47 3.37
C SER A 131 -21.50 13.28 2.48
N ASP A 132 -22.53 12.59 2.02
CA ASP A 132 -22.39 11.55 1.00
C ASP A 132 -21.99 12.19 -0.33
N LYS A 133 -20.76 11.92 -0.77
CA LYS A 133 -20.25 12.34 -2.06
C LYS A 133 -19.95 11.11 -2.89
N SER A 134 -20.64 10.95 -4.02
CA SER A 134 -20.30 9.90 -4.99
C SER A 134 -18.91 10.18 -5.57
N ILE A 135 -17.99 9.23 -5.37
CA ILE A 135 -16.64 9.29 -5.94
C ILE A 135 -16.71 8.62 -7.32
N ALA A 136 -16.14 9.28 -8.33
CA ALA A 136 -16.06 8.71 -9.68
C ALA A 136 -15.27 7.39 -9.65
N LEU A 137 -15.85 6.32 -10.18
CA LEU A 137 -15.15 5.04 -10.30
C LEU A 137 -14.00 5.19 -11.30
N ASN A 138 -12.84 4.63 -10.95
CA ASN A 138 -11.71 4.55 -11.87
C ASN A 138 -12.02 3.48 -12.94
N ARG A 139 -12.22 3.89 -14.20
CA ARG A 139 -12.64 3.00 -15.29
C ARG A 139 -11.41 2.50 -16.07
N PRO A 140 -11.32 1.18 -16.38
CA PRO A 140 -10.30 0.68 -17.30
C PRO A 140 -10.48 1.30 -18.69
N SER A 141 -9.37 1.54 -19.39
CA SER A 141 -9.45 2.12 -20.74
C SER A 141 -10.24 1.20 -21.68
N GLY A 142 -11.16 1.76 -22.46
CA GLY A 142 -11.92 1.04 -23.48
C GLY A 142 -13.28 0.47 -23.03
N MET A 143 -13.66 0.60 -21.76
CA MET A 143 -14.96 0.12 -21.30
C MET A 143 -16.04 1.22 -21.37
N ALA A 144 -17.00 1.07 -22.27
CA ALA A 144 -18.19 1.94 -22.43
C ALA A 144 -19.45 1.33 -21.80
N VAL A 145 -19.40 0.91 -20.53
CA VAL A 145 -20.60 0.49 -19.79
C VAL A 145 -21.20 1.68 -19.03
N SER A 146 -22.40 2.12 -19.42
CA SER A 146 -23.19 3.07 -18.63
C SER A 146 -23.80 2.34 -17.43
N LEU A 147 -23.01 2.16 -16.37
CA LEU A 147 -23.57 1.68 -15.10
C LEU A 147 -24.37 2.82 -14.44
N PRO A 148 -25.53 2.52 -13.83
CA PRO A 148 -26.33 3.53 -13.15
C PRO A 148 -25.52 4.14 -12.01
N THR A 149 -25.13 5.41 -12.19
CA THR A 149 -24.79 6.28 -11.06
C THR A 149 -26.06 6.54 -10.26
N SER A 150 -25.89 6.75 -8.96
CA SER A 150 -26.84 6.54 -7.84
C SER A 150 -28.27 7.15 -7.91
N ASN A 151 -28.70 7.79 -8.99
CA ASN A 151 -30.03 8.41 -9.12
C ASN A 151 -30.84 7.99 -10.36
N SER A 152 -30.35 7.06 -11.18
CA SER A 152 -31.11 6.55 -12.33
C SER A 152 -31.47 5.08 -12.13
N SER A 153 -32.76 4.77 -12.22
CA SER A 153 -33.31 3.41 -12.17
C SER A 153 -32.48 2.45 -13.04
N PRO A 154 -32.17 1.23 -12.56
CA PRO A 154 -31.33 0.31 -13.32
C PRO A 154 -32.01 -0.01 -14.64
N ARG A 155 -31.43 0.44 -15.76
CA ARG A 155 -31.75 -0.14 -17.06
C ARG A 155 -31.10 -1.52 -17.06
N LEU A 156 -31.91 -2.54 -16.77
CA LEU A 156 -31.51 -3.94 -16.91
C LEU A 156 -31.03 -4.18 -18.34
N ALA A 157 -30.08 -5.09 -18.50
CA ALA A 157 -29.62 -5.53 -19.81
C ALA A 157 -30.82 -6.00 -20.62
N GLN A 158 -31.22 -5.19 -21.60
CA GLN A 158 -32.30 -5.53 -22.51
C GLN A 158 -31.76 -6.63 -23.41
N ALA A 159 -32.25 -7.86 -23.23
CA ALA A 159 -31.85 -8.98 -24.09
C ALA A 159 -32.24 -8.64 -25.54
N GLY A 160 -31.32 -8.82 -26.48
CA GLY A 160 -31.49 -8.58 -27.92
C GLY A 160 -32.47 -9.55 -28.61
N LEU A 161 -33.55 -9.92 -27.95
CA LEU A 161 -34.69 -10.62 -28.55
C LEU A 161 -35.56 -9.54 -29.20
N GLY A 162 -35.63 -9.57 -30.54
CA GLY A 162 -36.22 -8.53 -31.39
C GLY A 162 -37.70 -8.24 -31.17
N SER A 163 -38.05 -7.70 -30.01
CA SER A 163 -39.38 -7.21 -29.64
C SER A 163 -39.91 -6.19 -30.63
N ASP A 164 -39.00 -5.41 -31.22
CA ASP A 164 -39.36 -4.38 -32.20
C ASP A 164 -39.91 -5.01 -33.48
N LEU A 165 -39.37 -6.15 -33.93
CA LEU A 165 -39.89 -6.85 -35.11
C LEU A 165 -41.28 -7.43 -34.86
N LEU A 166 -41.49 -8.03 -33.68
CA LEU A 166 -42.76 -8.62 -33.29
C LEU A 166 -43.87 -7.57 -33.12
N THR A 167 -43.54 -6.40 -32.56
CA THR A 167 -44.51 -5.30 -32.43
C THR A 167 -44.89 -4.70 -33.78
N ILE A 168 -43.94 -4.56 -34.71
CA ILE A 168 -44.22 -4.12 -36.09
C ILE A 168 -45.13 -5.11 -36.82
N LEU A 169 -44.84 -6.42 -36.73
CA LEU A 169 -45.66 -7.45 -37.38
C LEU A 169 -47.10 -7.46 -36.84
N ALA A 170 -47.28 -7.29 -35.53
CA ALA A 170 -48.59 -7.24 -34.90
C ALA A 170 -49.41 -6.01 -35.37
N CYS A 171 -48.78 -4.83 -35.47
CA CYS A 171 -49.44 -3.65 -36.02
C CYS A 171 -49.87 -3.85 -37.48
N LEU A 172 -49.02 -4.49 -38.30
CA LEU A 172 -49.31 -4.72 -39.71
C LEU A 172 -50.52 -5.64 -39.90
N MET A 173 -50.61 -6.72 -39.11
CA MET A 173 -51.77 -7.63 -39.11
C MET A 173 -53.06 -6.94 -38.68
N LEU A 174 -52.99 -6.04 -37.69
CA LEU A 174 -54.16 -5.32 -37.19
C LEU A 174 -54.71 -4.32 -38.24
N VAL A 175 -53.82 -3.63 -38.96
CA VAL A 175 -54.21 -2.71 -40.04
C VAL A 175 -54.82 -3.47 -41.22
N ALA A 176 -54.24 -4.63 -41.60
CA ALA A 176 -54.80 -5.48 -42.65
C ALA A 176 -56.20 -5.99 -42.28
N GLY A 177 -56.41 -6.40 -41.03
CA GLY A 177 -57.71 -6.83 -40.52
C GLY A 177 -58.77 -5.73 -40.57
N LEU A 178 -58.43 -4.50 -40.14
CA LEU A 178 -59.32 -3.34 -40.24
C LEU A 178 -59.63 -2.96 -41.69
N GLY A 179 -58.65 -3.08 -42.60
CA GLY A 179 -58.84 -2.88 -44.03
C GLY A 179 -59.83 -3.86 -44.65
N LEU A 180 -59.68 -5.16 -44.33
CA LEU A 180 -60.60 -6.21 -44.77
C LEU A 180 -62.02 -6.00 -44.21
N MET A 181 -62.13 -5.57 -42.95
CA MET A 181 -63.43 -5.28 -42.33
C MET A 181 -64.11 -4.09 -43.03
N ARG A 182 -63.38 -3.00 -43.32
CA ARG A 182 -63.93 -1.86 -44.06
C ARG A 182 -64.32 -2.21 -45.50
N LEU A 183 -63.55 -3.07 -46.17
CA LEU A 183 -63.87 -3.54 -47.51
C LEU A 183 -65.16 -4.40 -47.50
N ARG A 184 -65.32 -5.27 -46.50
CA ARG A 184 -66.54 -6.05 -46.28
C ARG A 184 -67.77 -5.17 -46.05
N LEU A 185 -67.65 -4.13 -45.22
CA LEU A 185 -68.76 -3.17 -45.02
C LEU A 185 -69.14 -2.43 -46.30
N LYS A 186 -68.15 -2.05 -47.13
CA LYS A 186 -68.41 -1.30 -48.37
C LYS A 186 -69.11 -2.15 -49.44
N LEU A 187 -68.69 -3.41 -49.59
CA LEU A 187 -69.34 -4.38 -50.50
C LEU A 187 -70.77 -4.73 -50.10
N PHE A 188 -71.07 -4.82 -48.79
CA PHE A 188 -72.44 -5.07 -48.33
C PHE A 188 -73.35 -3.85 -48.55
N GLY A 189 -72.82 -2.63 -48.44
CA GLY A 189 -73.58 -1.40 -48.66
C GLY A 189 -73.99 -1.18 -50.12
N GLU A 190 -73.18 -1.59 -51.11
CA GLU A 190 -73.53 -1.47 -52.53
C GLU A 190 -74.60 -2.50 -52.98
N CYS A 191 -74.65 -3.68 -52.33
CA CYS A 191 -75.68 -4.68 -52.59
C CYS A 191 -77.07 -4.26 -52.09
N GLU A 192 -77.18 -3.60 -50.92
CA GLU A 192 -78.49 -3.12 -50.43
C GLU A 192 -79.06 -1.98 -51.30
N MET A 193 -78.25 -1.01 -51.72
CA MET A 193 -78.75 0.08 -52.59
C MET A 193 -79.21 -0.43 -53.96
N THR A 194 -78.52 -1.42 -54.53
CA THR A 194 -78.89 -1.98 -55.85
C THR A 194 -80.21 -2.76 -55.78
N ILE A 195 -80.48 -3.45 -54.67
CA ILE A 195 -81.75 -4.17 -54.44
C ILE A 195 -82.92 -3.19 -54.20
N ILE A 196 -82.70 -2.08 -53.49
CA ILE A 196 -83.72 -1.05 -53.27
C ILE A 196 -84.04 -0.28 -54.57
N ALA A 197 -83.03 0.06 -55.37
CA ALA A 197 -83.22 0.77 -56.64
C ALA A 197 -84.00 -0.05 -57.70
N LEU A 198 -83.82 -1.37 -57.73
CA LEU A 198 -84.60 -2.26 -58.62
C LEU A 198 -86.07 -2.42 -58.18
N ARG A 199 -86.40 -2.19 -56.90
CA ARG A 199 -87.78 -2.23 -56.40
C ARG A 199 -88.57 -0.96 -56.71
N ALA A 200 -87.92 0.21 -56.71
CA ALA A 200 -88.56 1.50 -57.01
C ALA A 200 -88.95 1.69 -58.49
N ARG A 201 -88.32 0.95 -59.41
CA ARG A 201 -88.63 1.00 -60.86
C ARG A 201 -89.82 0.13 -61.27
N ARG A 202 -90.44 -0.60 -60.33
CA ARG A 202 -91.59 -1.47 -60.56
C ARG A 202 -92.93 -0.85 -60.13
N GLU A 203 -92.92 0.38 -59.60
CA GLU A 203 -94.11 1.10 -59.11
C GLU A 203 -94.37 2.44 -59.86
N VAL A 204 -93.94 2.57 -61.12
CA VAL A 204 -94.39 3.62 -62.07
C VAL A 204 -94.70 2.94 -63.39
#